data_AF-T1L5J9-F1
#
_entry.id   AF-T1L5J9-F1
#
_cell.length_a   1.000
_cell.length_b   1.000
_cell.length_c   1.000
_cell.angle_alpha   90.00
_cell.angle_beta   90.00
_cell.angle_gamma   90.00
#
_symmetry.space_group_name_H-M   'P 1'
#
loop_
_entity.id
_entity.type
_entity.pdbx_description
1 polymer ?
#
loop_
_entity_poly.entity_id
_entity_poly.type
_entity_poly.pdbx_seq_one_letter_code
_entity_poly.pdbx_strand_id
1 'polypeptide(L)'
;MLVKMAEQNDSNKTTFKVKFLGDYHDIVIHWNDEYDHQQLKKQLFAQLESITGVPSQHVYSIYLRDPNVQGERPSYEYYYSILNLTNSHGYPNHLAKERFCDAISFAGFRFLLDYNVYFDSPPDVNLPNTCVIYRLIPEWMVPEGVCRYGFCQHRNTKSIFNKIQDLINNVELNAKIWSHVRPIQAMRQRRKIYRQFNVLQYFWLICDDVYSRFPNDTQRLIKCEPNLYLRTRG
;
A
#
# COMPACT_ATOMS: atom_id res chain seq x y z
N MET A 1 -5.97 -29.86 -23.26
CA MET A 1 -7.36 -29.59 -22.80
C MET A 1 -7.28 -28.52 -21.73
N LEU A 2 -7.32 -27.25 -22.13
CA LEU A 2 -7.20 -26.08 -21.24
C LEU A 2 -8.60 -25.66 -20.84
N VAL A 3 -8.92 -25.75 -19.55
CA VAL A 3 -10.17 -25.25 -18.99
C VAL A 3 -10.17 -23.73 -19.17
N LYS A 4 -11.04 -23.24 -20.06
CA LYS A 4 -11.43 -21.84 -20.15
C LYS A 4 -12.08 -21.46 -18.80
N MET A 5 -11.33 -20.83 -17.89
CA MET A 5 -11.94 -19.91 -16.93
C MET A 5 -12.21 -18.60 -17.66
N ALA A 6 -13.20 -18.65 -18.56
CA ALA A 6 -13.92 -17.47 -18.99
C ALA A 6 -15.08 -17.30 -18.01
N GLU A 7 -14.80 -16.81 -16.80
CA GLU A 7 -15.88 -16.18 -16.05
C GLU A 7 -16.14 -14.84 -16.73
N GLN A 8 -17.35 -14.72 -17.25
CA GLN A 8 -17.87 -13.59 -18.00
C GLN A 8 -17.56 -12.27 -17.28
N ASN A 9 -16.66 -11.47 -17.85
CA ASN A 9 -16.80 -10.01 -17.75
C ASN A 9 -18.08 -9.67 -18.51
N ASP A 10 -19.19 -9.60 -17.77
CA ASP A 10 -20.31 -8.75 -18.17
C ASP A 10 -19.74 -7.33 -18.33
N SER A 11 -20.12 -6.56 -19.36
CA SER A 11 -19.50 -5.23 -19.60
C SER A 11 -19.63 -4.30 -18.40
N ASN A 12 -20.55 -4.62 -17.49
CA ASN A 12 -20.91 -3.85 -16.31
C ASN A 12 -20.26 -4.37 -15.01
N LYS A 13 -19.42 -5.42 -15.07
CA LYS A 13 -18.78 -5.99 -13.87
C LYS A 13 -17.36 -6.48 -14.17
N THR A 14 -16.45 -6.25 -13.23
CA THR A 14 -15.11 -6.84 -13.23
C THR A 14 -14.84 -7.53 -11.91
N THR A 15 -14.34 -8.76 -11.95
CA THR A 15 -13.99 -9.54 -10.75
C THR A 15 -12.53 -9.96 -10.82
N PHE A 16 -11.80 -9.84 -9.72
CA PHE A 16 -10.40 -10.29 -9.62
C PHE A 16 -10.07 -10.76 -8.20
N LYS A 17 -9.01 -11.55 -8.06
CA LYS A 17 -8.57 -12.10 -6.78
C LYS A 17 -7.40 -11.32 -6.21
N VAL A 18 -7.43 -11.12 -4.90
CA VAL A 18 -6.34 -10.52 -4.13
C VAL A 18 -5.92 -11.48 -3.03
N LYS A 19 -4.64 -11.84 -3.00
CA LYS A 19 -4.04 -12.61 -1.91
C LYS A 19 -3.51 -11.67 -0.84
N PHE A 20 -4.00 -11.82 0.39
CA PHE A 20 -3.56 -11.04 1.53
C PHE A 20 -3.28 -11.98 2.72
N LEU A 21 -2.06 -11.88 3.29
CA LEU A 21 -1.61 -12.67 4.44
C LEU A 21 -1.79 -14.19 4.32
N GLY A 22 -1.83 -14.72 3.09
CA GLY A 22 -1.96 -16.15 2.79
C GLY A 22 -3.29 -16.54 2.16
N ASP A 23 -4.34 -15.74 2.39
CA ASP A 23 -5.70 -16.05 1.96
C ASP A 23 -6.09 -15.28 0.70
N TYR A 24 -6.93 -15.88 -0.15
CA TYR A 24 -7.49 -15.21 -1.33
C TYR A 24 -8.85 -14.59 -1.03
N HIS A 25 -9.06 -13.40 -1.55
CA HIS A 25 -10.30 -12.65 -1.47
C HIS A 25 -10.73 -12.23 -2.88
N ASP A 26 -12.02 -12.35 -3.17
CA ASP A 26 -12.60 -11.83 -4.41
C ASP A 26 -12.91 -10.34 -4.24
N ILE A 27 -12.50 -9.53 -5.21
CA ILE A 27 -12.90 -8.14 -5.34
C ILE A 27 -13.78 -8.01 -6.58
N VAL A 28 -14.94 -7.37 -6.40
CA VAL A 28 -15.93 -7.15 -7.44
C VAL A 28 -16.15 -5.65 -7.63
N ILE A 29 -15.99 -5.17 -8.86
CA ILE A 29 -16.29 -3.81 -9.26
C ILE A 29 -17.49 -3.84 -10.20
N HIS A 30 -18.55 -3.12 -9.84
CA HIS A 30 -19.69 -2.83 -10.70
C HIS A 30 -19.48 -1.48 -11.39
N TRP A 31 -19.61 -1.45 -12.71
CA TRP A 31 -19.45 -0.27 -13.55
C TRP A 31 -20.81 0.36 -13.85
N ASN A 32 -20.84 1.69 -13.93
CA ASN A 32 -22.03 2.48 -14.26
C ASN A 32 -21.60 3.74 -15.05
N ASP A 33 -22.23 3.94 -16.20
CA ASP A 33 -21.84 4.90 -17.24
C ASP A 33 -21.70 6.36 -16.78
N GLU A 34 -22.33 6.75 -15.66
CA GLU A 34 -22.43 8.15 -15.24
C GLU A 34 -21.33 8.59 -14.24
N TYR A 35 -20.76 7.68 -13.43
CA TYR A 35 -19.82 8.02 -12.33
C TYR A 35 -18.76 6.96 -12.02
N ASP A 36 -18.25 6.26 -13.04
CA ASP A 36 -17.37 5.10 -12.91
C ASP A 36 -16.19 5.27 -11.93
N HIS A 37 -15.50 6.42 -11.97
CA HIS A 37 -14.30 6.61 -11.14
C HIS A 37 -14.57 6.78 -9.64
N GLN A 38 -15.62 7.52 -9.26
CA GLN A 38 -15.96 7.68 -7.84
C GLN A 38 -16.54 6.39 -7.26
N GLN A 39 -17.33 5.66 -8.07
CA GLN A 39 -17.88 4.37 -7.67
C GLN A 39 -16.79 3.31 -7.55
N LEU A 40 -15.85 3.25 -8.50
CA LEU A 40 -14.65 2.40 -8.43
C LEU A 40 -13.91 2.64 -7.11
N LYS A 41 -13.62 3.90 -6.79
CA LYS A 41 -12.96 4.27 -5.52
C LYS A 41 -13.72 3.71 -4.33
N LYS A 42 -15.00 4.07 -4.18
CA LYS A 42 -15.83 3.65 -3.03
C LYS A 42 -15.85 2.12 -2.88
N GLN A 43 -16.09 1.40 -3.97
CA GLN A 43 -16.16 -0.06 -3.96
C GLN A 43 -14.82 -0.71 -3.59
N LEU A 44 -13.71 -0.20 -4.15
CA LEU A 44 -12.40 -0.77 -3.91
C LEU A 44 -11.91 -0.52 -2.49
N PHE A 45 -12.05 0.72 -1.97
CA PHE A 45 -11.67 1.04 -0.59
C PHE A 45 -12.52 0.28 0.43
N ALA A 46 -13.83 0.15 0.21
CA ALA A 46 -14.72 -0.59 1.13
C ALA A 46 -14.38 -2.08 1.19
N GLN A 47 -14.09 -2.71 0.04
CA GLN A 47 -13.71 -4.12 0.00
C GLN A 47 -12.33 -4.35 0.63
N LEU A 48 -11.36 -3.47 0.39
CA LEU A 48 -10.06 -3.56 1.06
C LEU A 48 -10.16 -3.30 2.56
N GLU A 49 -11.03 -2.41 3.01
CA GLU A 49 -11.33 -2.22 4.43
C GLU A 49 -11.90 -3.50 5.05
N SER A 50 -12.83 -4.18 4.37
CA SER A 50 -13.36 -5.49 4.82
C SER A 50 -12.28 -6.57 4.89
N ILE A 51 -11.37 -6.63 3.91
CA ILE A 51 -10.28 -7.62 3.84
C ILE A 51 -9.21 -7.37 4.92
N THR A 52 -8.85 -6.10 5.12
CA THR A 52 -7.68 -5.71 5.93
C THR A 52 -8.06 -5.25 7.34
N GLY A 53 -9.32 -4.88 7.56
CA GLY A 53 -9.78 -4.25 8.80
C GLY A 53 -9.11 -2.91 9.10
N VAL A 54 -8.46 -2.27 8.12
CA VAL A 54 -7.95 -0.91 8.21
C VAL A 54 -9.04 0.03 7.68
N PRO A 55 -9.54 0.97 8.49
CA PRO A 55 -10.57 1.89 8.04
C PRO A 55 -10.12 2.68 6.81
N SER A 56 -10.98 2.79 5.81
CA SER A 56 -10.68 3.44 4.54
C SER A 56 -10.12 4.85 4.71
N GLN A 57 -10.58 5.61 5.70
CA GLN A 57 -10.03 6.95 6.02
C GLN A 57 -8.52 6.96 6.31
N HIS A 58 -7.94 5.85 6.75
CA HIS A 58 -6.50 5.69 6.96
C HIS A 58 -5.77 5.19 5.71
N VAL A 59 -6.46 4.87 4.63
CA VAL A 59 -5.84 4.47 3.37
C VAL A 59 -5.65 5.71 2.51
N TYR A 60 -4.41 6.03 2.17
CA TYR A 60 -4.06 7.19 1.35
C TYR A 60 -4.30 6.95 -0.14
N SER A 61 -3.79 5.82 -0.63
CA SER A 61 -3.86 5.47 -2.04
C SER A 61 -3.74 3.98 -2.27
N ILE A 62 -4.20 3.56 -3.44
CA ILE A 62 -4.02 2.23 -3.99
C ILE A 62 -3.26 2.37 -5.30
N TYR A 63 -2.15 1.65 -5.44
CA TYR A 63 -1.38 1.61 -6.66
C TYR A 63 -1.66 0.33 -7.45
N LEU A 64 -1.91 0.51 -8.74
CA LEU A 64 -2.13 -0.56 -9.71
C LEU A 64 -1.10 -0.42 -10.83
N ARG A 65 -0.45 -1.50 -11.26
CA ARG A 65 0.59 -1.42 -12.28
C ARG A 65 0.00 -1.03 -13.63
N ASP A 66 0.61 -0.04 -14.29
CA ASP A 66 0.30 0.32 -15.66
C ASP A 66 0.92 -0.71 -16.62
N PRO A 67 0.13 -1.43 -17.43
CA PRO A 67 0.64 -2.41 -18.38
C PRO A 67 1.47 -1.79 -19.51
N ASN A 68 1.32 -0.49 -19.78
CA ASN A 68 1.93 0.19 -20.92
C ASN A 68 3.36 0.70 -20.64
N VAL A 69 3.80 0.69 -19.38
CA VAL A 69 5.14 1.20 -19.02
C VAL A 69 6.15 0.07 -18.98
N GLN A 70 7.11 0.10 -19.90
CA GLN A 70 8.18 -0.91 -19.99
C GLN A 70 9.30 -0.64 -18.97
N GLY A 71 9.68 -1.68 -18.22
CA GLY A 71 10.78 -1.65 -17.25
C GLY A 71 10.57 -2.53 -16.03
N GLU A 72 11.64 -3.18 -15.58
CA GLU A 72 11.61 -4.05 -14.40
C GLU A 72 11.73 -3.28 -13.07
N ARG A 73 12.25 -2.04 -13.11
CA ARG A 73 12.45 -1.22 -11.92
C ARG A 73 11.16 -0.43 -11.63
N PRO A 74 10.57 -0.54 -10.42
CA PRO A 74 9.40 0.26 -10.09
C PRO A 74 9.84 1.68 -9.76
N SER A 75 9.80 2.56 -10.76
CA SER A 75 9.54 3.98 -10.56
C SER A 75 8.06 4.19 -10.17
N TYR A 76 7.73 5.31 -9.55
CA TYR A 76 6.33 5.69 -9.29
C TYR A 76 5.53 5.89 -10.60
N GLU A 77 6.24 6.07 -11.72
CA GLU A 77 5.68 6.24 -13.07
C GLU A 77 5.06 4.96 -13.65
N TYR A 78 5.30 3.79 -13.05
CA TYR A 78 4.78 2.50 -13.52
C TYR A 78 3.41 2.15 -12.95
N TYR A 79 2.78 3.05 -12.19
CA TYR A 79 1.56 2.74 -11.46
C TYR A 79 0.49 3.81 -11.66
N TYR A 80 -0.73 3.35 -11.91
CA TYR A 80 -1.93 4.14 -11.69
C TYR A 80 -2.17 4.33 -10.19
N SER A 81 -2.47 5.57 -9.79
CA SER A 81 -2.77 5.92 -8.41
C SER A 81 -4.26 6.19 -8.21
N ILE A 82 -4.91 5.41 -7.36
CA ILE A 82 -6.28 5.65 -6.91
C ILE A 82 -6.19 6.32 -5.54
N LEU A 83 -6.36 7.64 -5.51
CA LEU A 83 -6.24 8.45 -4.28
C LEU A 83 -7.55 8.46 -3.49
N ASN A 84 -7.47 8.41 -2.16
CA ASN A 84 -8.62 8.52 -1.26
C ASN A 84 -8.98 9.97 -0.86
N LEU A 85 -8.36 10.97 -1.49
CA LEU A 85 -8.63 12.38 -1.20
C LEU A 85 -9.94 12.84 -1.85
N THR A 86 -10.81 13.48 -1.06
CA THR A 86 -12.07 14.08 -1.51
C THR A 86 -11.87 15.27 -2.44
N ASN A 87 -10.76 16.00 -2.32
CA ASN A 87 -10.47 17.22 -3.10
C ASN A 87 -9.34 17.05 -4.13
N SER A 88 -9.19 15.88 -4.75
CA SER A 88 -8.20 15.66 -5.82
C SER A 88 -8.60 16.30 -7.15
N HIS A 89 -9.20 17.50 -7.14
CA HIS A 89 -9.69 18.23 -8.31
C HIS A 89 -8.57 18.76 -9.23
N GLY A 90 -7.30 18.57 -8.88
CA GLY A 90 -6.14 19.05 -9.65
C GLY A 90 -5.19 17.98 -10.20
N TYR A 91 -5.45 16.69 -9.97
CA TYR A 91 -4.63 15.61 -10.55
C TYR A 91 -5.36 14.96 -11.73
N PRO A 92 -4.86 15.06 -12.97
CA PRO A 92 -5.52 14.59 -14.19
C PRO A 92 -5.49 13.05 -14.36
N ASN A 93 -5.39 12.29 -13.28
CA ASN A 93 -5.34 10.83 -13.30
C ASN A 93 -6.68 10.23 -12.87
N HIS A 94 -7.74 10.56 -13.60
CA HIS A 94 -8.94 9.73 -13.56
C HIS A 94 -8.59 8.40 -14.23
N LEU A 95 -8.43 7.35 -13.42
CA LEU A 95 -8.26 6.01 -13.95
C LEU A 95 -9.57 5.60 -14.65
N ALA A 96 -9.58 5.67 -15.98
CA ALA A 96 -10.70 5.24 -16.78
C ALA A 96 -10.94 3.73 -16.59
N LYS A 97 -12.22 3.32 -16.70
CA LYS A 97 -12.65 1.92 -16.63
C LYS A 97 -11.78 1.01 -17.50
N GLU A 98 -11.55 1.38 -18.75
CA GLU A 98 -10.72 0.64 -19.70
C GLU A 98 -9.31 0.38 -19.16
N ARG A 99 -8.61 1.43 -18.70
CA ARG A 99 -7.26 1.31 -18.14
C ARG A 99 -7.21 0.44 -16.87
N PHE A 100 -8.24 0.54 -16.03
CA PHE A 100 -8.35 -0.36 -14.87
C PHE A 100 -8.51 -1.80 -15.35
N CYS A 101 -9.46 -2.08 -16.24
CA CYS A 101 -9.70 -3.41 -16.81
C CYS A 101 -8.47 -3.99 -17.52
N ASP A 102 -7.72 -3.17 -18.25
CA ASP A 102 -6.48 -3.56 -18.92
C ASP A 102 -5.43 -3.99 -17.89
N ALA A 103 -5.24 -3.20 -16.83
CA ALA A 103 -4.31 -3.53 -15.76
C ALA A 103 -4.72 -4.80 -14.98
N ILE A 104 -6.03 -5.01 -14.75
CA ILE A 104 -6.56 -6.25 -14.17
C ILE A 104 -6.30 -7.45 -15.09
N SER A 105 -6.53 -7.30 -16.39
CA SER A 105 -6.32 -8.35 -17.39
C SER A 105 -4.85 -8.70 -17.54
N PHE A 106 -3.97 -7.69 -17.57
CA PHE A 106 -2.51 -7.85 -17.59
C PHE A 106 -2.00 -8.65 -16.38
N ALA A 107 -2.61 -8.47 -15.22
CA ALA A 107 -2.27 -9.23 -14.03
C ALA A 107 -2.79 -10.67 -14.02
N GLY A 108 -3.54 -11.09 -15.05
CA GLY A 108 -4.22 -12.38 -15.06
C GLY A 108 -5.29 -12.49 -13.96
N PHE A 109 -5.92 -11.37 -13.59
CA PHE A 109 -6.95 -11.28 -12.55
C PHE A 109 -6.50 -11.73 -11.16
N ARG A 110 -5.19 -11.80 -10.90
CA ARG A 110 -4.64 -12.21 -9.61
C ARG A 110 -3.56 -11.26 -9.13
N PHE A 111 -3.74 -10.80 -7.90
CA PHE A 111 -2.85 -9.86 -7.26
C PHE A 111 -2.41 -10.35 -5.89
N LEU A 112 -1.21 -9.96 -5.50
CA LEU A 112 -0.75 -9.93 -4.13
C LEU A 112 -1.00 -8.53 -3.58
N LEU A 113 -1.58 -8.43 -2.38
CA LEU A 113 -1.75 -7.16 -1.69
C LEU A 113 -0.49 -6.83 -0.89
N ASP A 114 0.26 -5.84 -1.36
CA ASP A 114 1.32 -5.20 -0.58
C ASP A 114 0.79 -3.97 0.13
N TYR A 115 1.44 -3.61 1.23
CA TYR A 115 1.13 -2.39 1.97
C TYR A 115 2.40 -1.67 2.43
N ASN A 116 2.30 -0.35 2.54
CA ASN A 116 3.30 0.47 3.19
C ASN A 116 2.62 1.44 4.14
N VAL A 117 3.22 1.62 5.30
CA VAL A 117 2.71 2.55 6.30
C VAL A 117 3.48 3.85 6.18
N TYR A 118 2.73 4.93 5.98
CA TYR A 118 3.25 6.28 5.94
C TYR A 118 2.86 7.00 7.23
N PHE A 119 3.83 7.61 7.89
CA PHE A 119 3.64 8.29 9.18
C PHE A 119 4.14 9.74 9.13
N ASP A 120 4.49 10.21 7.94
CA ASP A 120 5.15 11.49 7.72
C ASP A 120 4.29 12.44 6.90
N SER A 121 2.96 12.27 6.96
CA SER A 121 2.02 13.18 6.31
C SER A 121 2.38 14.62 6.70
N PRO A 122 2.60 15.51 5.72
CA PRO A 122 2.87 16.91 6.02
C PRO A 122 1.69 17.49 6.82
N PRO A 123 1.94 18.35 7.85
CA PRO A 123 0.88 18.86 8.73
C PRO A 123 -0.22 19.66 8.00
N ASP A 124 0.08 20.12 6.80
CA ASP A 124 -0.73 20.93 5.89
C ASP A 124 -1.61 20.08 4.94
N VAL A 125 -1.41 18.77 4.88
CA VAL A 125 -2.31 17.87 4.14
C VAL A 125 -3.28 17.26 5.15
N ASN A 126 -4.58 17.32 4.87
CA ASN A 126 -5.66 16.69 5.68
C ASN A 126 -5.58 15.14 5.60
N LEU A 127 -4.46 14.58 6.06
CA LEU A 127 -4.21 13.16 6.14
C LEU A 127 -4.10 12.75 7.60
N PRO A 128 -4.55 11.53 7.94
CA PRO A 128 -4.21 10.93 9.21
C PRO A 128 -2.70 10.91 9.44
N ASN A 129 -2.32 11.00 10.71
CA ASN A 129 -0.94 10.88 11.18
C ASN A 129 -0.29 9.59 10.68
N THR A 130 -1.03 8.47 10.71
CA THR A 130 -0.63 7.19 10.14
C THR A 130 -1.60 6.81 9.03
N CYS A 131 -1.05 6.61 7.83
CA CYS A 131 -1.76 6.21 6.63
C CYS A 131 -1.18 4.92 6.05
N VAL A 132 -2.00 4.17 5.32
CA VAL A 132 -1.61 2.98 4.58
C VAL A 132 -1.71 3.26 3.08
N ILE A 133 -0.71 2.78 2.36
CA ILE A 133 -0.69 2.75 0.90
C ILE A 133 -0.73 1.30 0.49
N TYR A 134 -1.74 0.91 -0.28
CA TYR A 134 -1.81 -0.43 -0.86
C TYR A 134 -1.18 -0.46 -2.25
N ARG A 135 -0.62 -1.62 -2.61
CA ARG A 135 -0.22 -1.92 -3.99
C ARG A 135 -0.81 -3.26 -4.40
N LEU A 136 -1.45 -3.27 -5.54
CA LEU A 136 -1.91 -4.49 -6.21
C LEU A 136 -0.80 -4.95 -7.15
N ILE A 137 -0.07 -5.97 -6.72
CA ILE A 137 1.08 -6.51 -7.45
C ILE A 137 0.64 -7.74 -8.22
N PRO A 138 0.77 -7.81 -9.55
CA PRO A 138 0.42 -9.00 -10.30
C PRO A 138 1.12 -10.24 -9.75
N GLU A 139 0.36 -11.30 -9.47
CA GLU A 139 0.89 -12.48 -8.79
C GLU A 139 2.05 -13.14 -9.56
N TRP A 140 1.92 -13.22 -10.89
CA TRP A 140 2.94 -13.80 -11.76
C TRP A 140 4.28 -13.06 -11.75
N MET A 141 4.32 -11.80 -11.27
CA MET A 141 5.55 -11.02 -11.19
C MET A 141 6.43 -11.38 -9.98
N VAL A 142 5.87 -12.12 -9.03
CA VAL A 142 6.55 -12.52 -7.79
C VAL A 142 6.69 -14.03 -7.78
N PRO A 143 7.88 -14.57 -8.10
CA PRO A 143 8.16 -15.99 -7.91
C PRO A 143 7.93 -16.39 -6.45
N GLU A 144 7.29 -17.54 -6.25
CA GLU A 144 7.10 -18.11 -4.91
C GLU A 144 8.45 -18.27 -4.21
N GLY A 145 8.52 -17.97 -2.91
CA GLY A 145 9.77 -18.12 -2.16
C GLY A 145 10.71 -16.91 -2.21
N VAL A 146 10.49 -15.94 -3.10
CA VAL A 146 11.49 -14.90 -3.42
C VAL A 146 11.02 -13.50 -3.03
N CYS A 147 11.92 -12.70 -2.45
CA CYS A 147 11.71 -11.27 -2.27
C CYS A 147 12.24 -10.49 -3.49
N ARG A 148 11.43 -9.57 -4.00
CA ARG A 148 11.76 -8.68 -5.12
C ARG A 148 11.71 -7.23 -4.67
N TYR A 149 12.32 -6.36 -5.46
CA TYR A 149 12.27 -4.94 -5.19
C TYR A 149 10.81 -4.46 -5.27
N GLY A 150 10.26 -4.04 -4.13
CA GLY A 150 8.86 -3.60 -4.01
C GLY A 150 7.89 -4.64 -3.45
N PHE A 151 8.28 -5.90 -3.24
CA PHE A 151 7.46 -6.92 -2.56
C PHE A 151 8.30 -8.01 -1.89
N CYS A 152 7.97 -8.34 -0.65
CA CYS A 152 8.58 -9.46 0.04
C CYS A 152 7.54 -10.19 0.89
N GLN A 153 7.30 -11.46 0.58
CA GLN A 153 6.36 -12.32 1.30
C GLN A 153 6.71 -12.44 2.79
N HIS A 154 7.99 -12.38 3.15
CA HIS A 154 8.46 -12.46 4.54
C HIS A 154 8.28 -11.17 5.34
N ARG A 155 8.07 -10.03 4.67
CA ARG A 155 7.78 -8.73 5.32
C ARG A 155 6.31 -8.64 5.75
N ASN A 156 5.42 -9.19 4.94
CA ASN A 156 3.97 -9.04 5.11
C ASN A 156 3.39 -10.23 5.89
N THR A 157 3.77 -10.35 7.16
CA THR A 157 3.22 -11.39 8.05
C THR A 157 2.01 -10.88 8.82
N LYS A 158 1.10 -11.80 9.19
CA LYS A 158 -0.10 -11.47 9.97
C LYS A 158 0.23 -10.81 11.30
N SER A 159 1.27 -11.27 11.99
CA SER A 159 1.72 -10.70 13.27
C SER A 159 2.13 -9.22 13.13
N ILE A 160 2.92 -8.90 12.11
CA ILE A 160 3.36 -7.53 11.82
C ILE A 160 2.16 -6.65 11.45
N PHE A 161 1.30 -7.16 10.56
CA PHE A 161 0.15 -6.41 10.10
C PHE A 161 -0.84 -6.10 11.25
N ASN A 162 -1.10 -7.06 12.14
CA ASN A 162 -1.94 -6.85 13.31
C ASN A 162 -1.41 -5.71 14.20
N LYS A 163 -0.08 -5.60 14.39
CA LYS A 163 0.51 -4.48 15.15
C LYS A 163 0.28 -3.12 14.50
N ILE A 164 0.32 -3.07 13.16
CA ILE A 164 0.01 -1.86 12.40
C ILE A 164 -1.47 -1.51 12.55
N GLN A 165 -2.34 -2.50 12.41
CA GLN A 165 -3.78 -2.36 12.55
C GLN A 165 -4.17 -1.87 13.96
N ASP A 166 -3.62 -2.48 15.01
CA ASP A 166 -3.81 -2.07 16.40
C ASP A 166 -3.44 -0.60 16.62
N LEU A 167 -2.33 -0.15 16.01
CA LEU A 167 -1.86 1.22 16.13
C LEU A 167 -2.72 2.23 15.35
N ILE A 168 -3.22 1.85 14.18
CA ILE A 168 -4.14 2.67 13.40
C ILE A 168 -5.48 2.82 14.15
N ASN A 169 -5.99 1.72 14.70
CA ASN A 169 -7.28 1.70 15.39
C ASN A 169 -7.22 2.27 16.81
N ASN A 170 -6.03 2.40 17.41
CA ASN A 170 -5.86 3.06 18.70
C ASN A 170 -5.85 4.58 18.57
N VAL A 171 -7.05 5.17 18.57
CA VAL A 171 -7.28 6.61 18.40
C VAL A 171 -6.51 7.45 19.42
N GLU A 172 -6.47 7.03 20.68
CA GLU A 172 -5.80 7.78 21.75
C GLU A 172 -4.28 7.82 21.56
N LEU A 173 -3.67 6.66 21.32
CA LEU A 173 -2.23 6.57 21.06
C LEU A 173 -1.85 7.32 19.78
N ASN A 174 -2.66 7.20 18.73
CA ASN A 174 -2.41 7.87 17.46
C ASN A 174 -2.47 9.40 17.61
N ALA A 175 -3.49 9.90 18.32
CA ALA A 175 -3.63 11.33 18.64
C ALA A 175 -2.48 11.84 19.51
N LYS A 176 -2.04 11.05 20.50
CA LYS A 176 -0.89 11.38 21.35
C LYS A 176 0.40 11.47 20.54
N ILE A 177 0.69 10.49 19.68
CA ILE A 177 1.87 10.55 18.80
C ILE A 177 1.78 11.76 17.89
N TRP A 178 0.61 12.01 17.31
CA TRP A 178 0.40 13.13 16.40
C TRP A 178 0.65 14.49 17.06
N SER A 179 0.22 14.70 18.31
CA SER A 179 0.45 15.97 19.01
C SER A 179 1.93 16.29 19.21
N HIS A 180 2.77 15.26 19.41
CA HIS A 180 4.23 15.42 19.49
C HIS A 180 4.90 15.61 18.13
N VAL A 181 4.33 15.02 17.07
CA VAL A 181 4.91 15.01 15.72
C VAL A 181 4.52 16.25 14.92
N ARG A 182 3.27 16.71 15.03
CA ARG A 182 2.69 17.84 14.29
C ARG A 182 3.54 19.12 14.28
N PRO A 183 4.16 19.57 15.39
CA PRO A 183 4.97 20.81 15.37
C PRO A 183 6.33 20.64 14.70
N ILE A 184 6.75 19.42 14.37
CA ILE A 184 8.08 19.11 13.86
C ILE A 184 8.04 18.98 12.33
N GLN A 185 8.68 19.91 11.62
CA GLN A 185 8.77 19.84 10.16
C GLN A 185 9.82 18.82 9.68
N ALA A 186 10.92 18.66 10.41
CA ALA A 186 12.03 17.80 9.97
C ALA A 186 11.72 16.31 10.19
N MET A 187 11.60 15.55 9.10
CA MET A 187 11.33 14.09 9.11
C MET A 187 12.22 13.31 10.10
N ARG A 188 13.53 13.59 10.12
CA ARG A 188 14.48 12.91 11.03
C ARG A 188 14.14 13.11 12.51
N GLN A 189 13.61 14.27 12.87
CA GLN A 189 13.19 14.56 14.24
C GLN A 189 11.85 13.88 14.55
N ARG A 190 10.88 13.88 13.62
CA ARG A 190 9.62 13.13 13.75
C ARG A 190 9.89 11.65 14.03
N ARG A 191 10.83 11.04 13.29
CA ARG A 191 11.27 9.65 13.50
C ARG A 191 11.78 9.36 14.92
N LYS A 192 12.41 10.33 15.60
CA LYS A 192 12.83 10.15 17.00
C LYS A 192 11.63 9.96 17.93
N ILE A 193 10.55 10.70 17.70
CA ILE A 193 9.30 10.54 18.46
C ILE A 193 8.72 9.14 18.23
N TYR A 194 8.61 8.70 16.97
CA TYR A 194 8.13 7.34 16.67
C TYR A 194 8.96 6.22 17.31
N ARG A 195 10.28 6.43 17.52
CA ARG A 195 11.12 5.50 18.30
C ARG A 195 10.82 5.52 19.79
N GLN A 196 10.53 6.69 20.37
CA GLN A 196 10.14 6.81 21.79
C GLN A 196 8.85 6.05 22.08
N PHE A 197 7.93 6.01 21.12
CA PHE A 197 6.69 5.21 21.20
C PHE A 197 6.88 3.75 20.74
N ASN A 198 8.08 3.35 20.32
CA ASN A 198 8.40 2.00 19.84
C ASN A 198 7.56 1.51 18.64
N VAL A 199 7.11 2.44 17.79
CA VAL A 199 6.26 2.13 16.63
C VAL A 199 6.99 2.18 15.29
N LEU A 200 8.14 2.85 15.22
CA LEU A 200 8.89 3.04 13.97
C LEU A 200 9.24 1.71 13.28
N GLN A 201 9.52 0.67 14.07
CA GLN A 201 9.85 -0.67 13.57
C GLN A 201 8.76 -1.28 12.68
N TYR A 202 7.49 -0.95 12.91
CA TYR A 202 6.38 -1.48 12.11
C TYR A 202 6.16 -0.68 10.82
N PHE A 203 6.67 0.55 10.79
CA PHE A 203 6.53 1.44 9.65
C PHE A 203 7.67 1.35 8.65
N TRP A 204 8.86 0.97 9.12
CA TRP A 204 10.08 0.94 8.33
C TRP A 204 10.73 -0.45 8.33
N LEU A 205 9.96 -1.44 7.89
CA LEU A 205 10.46 -2.80 7.68
C LEU A 205 11.17 -2.91 6.34
N ILE A 206 12.45 -3.23 6.39
CA ILE A 206 13.27 -3.50 5.21
C ILE A 206 13.66 -4.97 5.25
N CYS A 207 13.44 -5.67 4.14
CA CYS A 207 13.92 -7.03 3.97
C CYS A 207 15.45 -7.03 3.86
N ASP A 208 16.13 -7.92 4.57
CA ASP A 208 17.59 -8.04 4.53
C ASP A 208 18.13 -8.32 3.12
N ASP A 209 17.38 -9.06 2.30
CA ASP A 209 17.73 -9.28 0.89
C ASP A 209 17.64 -8.00 0.06
N VAL A 210 16.76 -7.05 0.42
CA VAL A 210 16.73 -5.72 -0.22
C VAL A 210 17.83 -4.83 0.35
N TYR A 211 18.13 -4.96 1.65
CA TYR A 211 19.21 -4.24 2.32
C TYR A 211 20.60 -4.59 1.75
N SER A 212 20.85 -5.87 1.50
CA SER A 212 22.12 -6.39 0.98
C SER A 212 22.43 -5.89 -0.43
N ARG A 213 21.40 -5.60 -1.23
CA ARG A 213 21.51 -5.09 -2.61
C ARG A 213 22.00 -3.64 -2.69
N PHE A 214 22.05 -2.89 -1.59
CA PHE A 214 22.67 -1.57 -1.59
C PHE A 214 24.21 -1.71 -1.55
N PRO A 215 24.95 -1.05 -2.48
CA PRO A 215 26.37 -1.28 -2.70
C PRO A 215 27.30 -0.75 -1.60
N ASN A 216 26.83 0.16 -0.73
CA ASN A 216 27.64 0.68 0.37
C ASN A 216 26.81 1.11 1.58
N ASP A 217 27.48 1.21 2.72
CA ASP A 217 26.86 1.54 4.00
C ASP A 217 26.30 2.96 4.05
N THR A 218 26.83 3.90 3.27
CA THR A 218 26.25 5.25 3.16
C THR A 218 24.87 5.21 2.51
N GLN A 219 24.70 4.45 1.43
CA GLN A 219 23.40 4.25 0.79
C GLN A 219 22.46 3.44 1.68
N ARG A 220 22.97 2.43 2.40
CA ARG A 220 22.20 1.70 3.41
C ARG A 220 21.74 2.64 4.53
N LEU A 221 22.60 3.50 5.08
CA LEU A 221 22.23 4.46 6.13
C LEU A 221 21.20 5.50 5.66
N ILE A 222 21.29 5.94 4.40
CA ILE A 222 20.35 6.90 3.81
C ILE A 222 18.99 6.23 3.52
N LYS A 223 19.00 4.97 3.05
CA LYS A 223 17.80 4.26 2.57
C LYS A 223 17.19 3.31 3.59
N CYS A 224 17.93 2.92 4.60
CA CYS A 224 17.61 1.89 5.57
C CYS A 224 18.10 2.32 6.96
N GLU A 225 17.23 2.95 7.76
CA GLU A 225 17.62 3.38 9.11
C GLU A 225 17.98 2.16 9.98
N PRO A 226 19.24 2.01 10.43
CA PRO A 226 19.68 0.81 11.15
C PRO A 226 19.20 0.76 12.61
N ASN A 227 18.68 1.86 13.16
CA ASN A 227 18.25 1.96 14.55
C ASN A 227 16.74 2.18 14.62
N LEU A 228 15.96 1.10 14.53
CA LEU A 228 14.49 1.16 14.62
C LEU A 228 13.97 1.34 16.06
N TYR A 229 14.84 1.15 17.06
CA TYR A 229 14.55 1.32 18.49
C TYR A 229 15.49 2.34 19.15
N LEU A 230 15.06 2.91 20.28
CA LEU A 230 15.97 3.47 21.27
C LEU A 230 16.45 2.31 22.15
N ARG A 231 17.69 1.85 21.98
CA ARG A 231 18.33 0.95 22.94
C ARG A 231 18.62 1.79 24.18
N THR A 232 17.65 1.92 25.09
CA THR A 232 18.00 2.20 26.48
C THR A 232 18.72 0.95 26.96
N ARG A 233 20.06 1.04 27.04
CA ARG A 233 20.86 0.01 27.71
C ARG A 233 20.25 -0.21 29.09
N GLY A 234 19.90 -1.46 29.40
CA GLY A 234 19.82 -1.93 30.78
C GLY A 234 21.21 -1.97 31.39
#